data_AF-A0A0C1GIA4-F1
#
_entry.id   AF-A0A0C1GIA4-F1
#
_cell.length_a   1.000
_cell.length_b   1.000
_cell.length_c   1.000
_cell.angle_alpha   90.00
_cell.angle_beta   90.00
_cell.angle_gamma   90.00
#
_symmetry.space_group_name_H-M   'P 1'
#
loop_
_entity.id
_entity.type
_entity.pdbx_description
1 polymer ?
#
loop_
_entity_poly.entity_id
_entity_poly.type
_entity_poly.pdbx_seq_one_letter_code
_entity_poly.pdbx_strand_id
1 'polypeptide(L)'
;PVARSSVGRLGPLRYLAAIEHVLAKRLGADLRYAGLVTKNPVHSDWMTFWHDIEPYTLDYLAEFCPDADLAAFSGRKRKEASGLGRNIEVFDNVREWAYKAVRRFWRPNGYDAWADAVLAACESANAFGLEQGGPLPVSEIKSTAKSIARWVWRNLTPSAFADYVDRTHTSEIQARRGAKGGKVSKGGGRPSNSGKDKSDLLPEVLRLKAQGYTNRDIADDLQISPSTVSVYLKRDHP
;
A
#
# COMPACT_ATOMS: atom_id res chain seq x y z
N PRO A 1 5.19 17.74 -26.10
CA PRO A 1 4.24 17.67 -24.95
C PRO A 1 4.37 16.33 -24.21
N VAL A 2 4.26 16.34 -22.87
CA VAL A 2 4.35 15.11 -22.06
C VAL A 2 2.99 14.41 -22.04
N ALA A 3 2.94 13.15 -22.46
CA ALA A 3 1.71 12.37 -22.49
C ALA A 3 1.24 12.00 -21.08
N ARG A 4 0.06 12.50 -20.68
CA ARG A 4 -0.57 12.27 -19.36
C ARG A 4 -1.52 11.06 -19.30
N SER A 5 -1.60 10.26 -20.36
CA SER A 5 -2.42 9.04 -20.40
C SER A 5 -1.74 7.88 -19.66
N SER A 6 -2.50 6.81 -19.37
CA SER A 6 -2.01 5.59 -18.72
C SER A 6 -0.90 4.86 -19.50
N VAL A 7 -0.73 5.18 -20.79
CA VAL A 7 0.30 4.60 -21.67
C VAL A 7 1.58 5.47 -21.67
N GLY A 8 1.55 6.63 -21.00
CA GLY A 8 2.68 7.56 -20.94
C GLY A 8 3.89 7.02 -20.15
N ARG A 9 5.09 7.48 -20.51
CA ARG A 9 6.31 7.12 -19.79
C ARG A 9 6.32 7.80 -18.42
N LEU A 10 6.48 7.00 -17.36
CA LEU A 10 6.40 7.46 -15.98
C LEU A 10 7.52 8.45 -15.59
N GLY A 11 8.74 8.26 -16.11
CA GLY A 11 9.88 9.15 -15.82
C GLY A 11 9.61 10.62 -16.19
N PRO A 12 9.31 10.91 -17.47
CA PRO A 12 8.94 12.27 -17.91
C PRO A 12 7.73 12.85 -17.18
N LEU A 13 6.74 12.01 -16.83
CA LEU A 13 5.57 12.45 -16.06
C LEU A 13 5.93 12.90 -14.65
N ARG A 14 6.78 12.13 -13.96
CA ARG A 14 7.29 12.49 -12.64
C ARG A 14 8.13 13.76 -12.69
N TYR A 15 8.95 13.91 -13.72
CA TYR A 15 9.80 15.08 -13.90
C TYR A 15 8.98 16.35 -14.17
N LEU A 16 7.99 16.27 -15.07
CA LEU A 16 7.02 17.35 -15.27
C LEU A 16 6.31 17.74 -13.97
N ALA A 17 5.81 16.76 -13.21
CA ALA A 17 5.09 17.03 -11.96
C ALA A 17 5.96 17.74 -10.92
N ALA A 18 7.26 17.42 -10.86
CA ALA A 18 8.22 18.10 -9.98
C ALA A 18 8.41 19.57 -10.39
N ILE A 19 8.64 19.82 -11.68
CA ILE A 19 8.81 21.16 -12.24
C ILE A 19 7.54 22.00 -12.03
N GLU A 20 6.36 21.45 -12.37
CA GLU A 20 5.06 22.13 -12.19
C GLU A 20 4.84 22.53 -10.73
N HIS A 21 5.16 21.66 -9.78
CA HIS A 21 4.99 21.95 -8.35
C HIS A 21 5.94 23.05 -7.85
N VAL A 22 7.21 23.01 -8.24
CA VAL A 22 8.19 24.02 -7.84
C VAL A 22 7.83 25.38 -8.45
N LEU A 23 7.51 25.42 -9.74
CA LEU A 23 7.08 26.66 -10.41
C LEU A 23 5.80 27.21 -9.80
N ALA A 24 4.79 26.37 -9.54
CA ALA A 24 3.53 26.80 -8.93
C ALA A 24 3.77 27.43 -7.56
N LYS A 25 4.64 26.85 -6.72
CA LYS A 25 5.03 27.46 -5.43
C LYS A 25 5.72 28.80 -5.60
N ARG A 26 6.71 28.89 -6.50
CA ARG A 26 7.49 30.11 -6.71
C ARG A 26 6.66 31.25 -7.27
N LEU A 27 5.70 30.94 -8.15
CA LEU A 27 4.80 31.91 -8.76
C LEU A 27 3.57 32.23 -7.88
N GLY A 28 3.43 31.59 -6.71
CA GLY A 28 2.26 31.76 -5.86
C GLY A 28 0.96 31.26 -6.50
N ALA A 29 1.05 30.29 -7.41
CA ALA A 29 -0.10 29.71 -8.08
C ALA A 29 -0.91 28.80 -7.14
N ASP A 30 -2.18 28.57 -7.48
CA ASP A 30 -3.04 27.65 -6.75
C ASP A 30 -2.61 26.19 -7.00
N LEU A 31 -1.96 25.57 -6.00
CA LEU A 31 -1.56 24.17 -6.01
C LEU A 31 -2.74 23.19 -6.07
N ARG A 32 -3.96 23.64 -5.81
CA ARG A 32 -5.19 22.83 -5.89
C ARG A 32 -5.88 22.92 -7.24
N TYR A 33 -5.37 23.73 -8.16
CA TYR A 33 -5.93 23.85 -9.49
C TYR A 33 -5.78 22.53 -10.26
N ALA A 34 -6.91 21.88 -10.55
CA ALA A 34 -6.94 20.55 -11.18
C ALA A 34 -7.04 20.60 -12.72
N GLY A 35 -7.02 21.79 -13.34
CA GLY A 35 -7.15 21.93 -14.80
C GLY A 35 -8.55 21.63 -15.36
N LEU A 36 -9.56 21.49 -14.49
CA LEU A 36 -10.94 21.15 -14.87
C LEU A 36 -11.80 22.37 -15.24
N VAL A 37 -11.32 23.58 -14.94
CA VAL A 37 -12.00 24.81 -15.35
C VAL A 37 -11.51 25.17 -16.75
N THR A 38 -12.30 24.84 -17.76
CA THR A 38 -12.04 25.25 -19.14
C THR A 38 -12.98 26.37 -19.55
N LYS A 39 -12.42 27.44 -20.12
CA LYS A 39 -13.18 28.45 -20.86
C LYS A 39 -13.07 28.14 -22.34
N ASN A 40 -14.11 28.47 -23.11
CA ASN A 40 -14.05 28.37 -24.56
C ASN A 40 -13.28 29.58 -25.11
N PRO A 41 -12.07 29.41 -25.65
CA PRO A 41 -11.23 30.52 -26.10
C PRO A 41 -11.79 31.28 -27.31
N VAL A 42 -12.81 30.74 -28.00
CA VAL A 42 -13.46 31.40 -29.15
C VAL A 42 -14.79 32.07 -28.82
N HIS A 43 -15.22 32.07 -27.55
CA HIS A 43 -16.50 32.69 -27.18
C HIS A 43 -16.35 34.22 -27.03
N SER A 44 -17.33 34.97 -27.54
CA SER A 44 -17.33 36.44 -27.69
C SER A 44 -17.09 37.25 -26.41
N ASP A 45 -17.30 36.65 -25.25
CA ASP A 45 -17.31 37.34 -23.96
C ASP A 45 -15.92 37.28 -23.30
N TRP A 46 -14.98 36.53 -23.89
CA TRP A 46 -13.62 36.37 -23.38
C TRP A 46 -12.65 37.20 -24.20
N MET A 47 -11.78 37.92 -23.50
CA MET A 47 -10.58 38.50 -24.10
C MET A 47 -9.50 37.42 -24.15
N THR A 48 -9.30 36.83 -25.33
CA THR A 48 -8.32 35.76 -25.56
C THR A 48 -7.04 36.33 -26.17
N PHE A 49 -5.90 36.11 -25.51
CA PHE A 49 -4.58 36.40 -26.07
C PHE A 49 -3.91 35.10 -26.51
N TRP A 50 -3.51 35.04 -27.78
CA TRP A 50 -2.73 33.94 -28.32
C TRP A 50 -1.27 34.36 -28.36
N HIS A 51 -0.41 33.55 -27.75
CA HIS A 51 1.03 33.74 -27.81
C HIS A 51 1.64 32.69 -28.72
N ASP A 52 2.47 33.11 -29.68
CA ASP A 52 3.15 32.24 -30.64
C ASP A 52 4.46 31.71 -30.03
N ILE A 53 4.35 31.10 -28.84
CA ILE A 53 5.49 30.63 -28.06
C ILE A 53 5.65 29.13 -28.30
N GLU A 54 6.83 28.74 -28.79
CA GLU A 54 7.22 27.33 -28.92
C GLU A 54 7.18 26.65 -27.53
N PRO A 55 6.66 25.42 -27.40
CA PRO A 55 6.61 24.72 -26.12
C PRO A 55 7.99 24.62 -25.46
N TYR A 56 8.06 25.01 -24.20
CA TYR A 56 9.29 24.88 -23.42
C TYR A 56 9.67 23.42 -23.20
N THR A 57 10.98 23.14 -23.28
CA THR A 57 11.52 21.84 -22.87
C THR A 57 11.48 21.73 -21.34
N LEU A 58 11.40 20.50 -20.82
CA LEU A 58 11.44 20.29 -19.37
C LEU A 58 12.77 20.75 -18.78
N ASP A 59 13.87 20.56 -19.51
CA ASP A 59 15.20 20.97 -19.05
C ASP A 59 15.30 22.49 -18.94
N TYR A 60 14.76 23.23 -19.92
CA TYR A 60 14.69 24.69 -19.83
C TYR A 60 13.86 25.14 -18.62
N LEU A 61 12.68 24.53 -18.39
CA LEU A 61 11.85 24.88 -17.24
C LEU A 61 12.52 24.52 -15.90
N ALA A 62 13.35 23.48 -15.88
CA ALA A 62 14.08 23.06 -14.70
C ALA A 62 15.18 24.06 -14.29
N GLU A 63 15.74 24.84 -15.21
CA GLU A 63 16.72 25.90 -14.90
C GLU A 63 16.18 26.95 -13.92
N PHE A 64 14.85 27.14 -13.88
CA PHE A 64 14.19 28.08 -12.98
C PHE A 64 13.81 27.45 -11.61
N CYS A 65 14.11 26.17 -11.43
CA CYS A 65 13.77 25.39 -10.24
C CYS A 65 15.06 25.02 -9.48
N PRO A 66 15.26 25.47 -8.22
CA PRO A 66 16.43 25.08 -7.44
C PRO A 66 16.52 23.55 -7.26
N ASP A 67 17.73 22.99 -7.41
CA ASP A 67 17.97 21.55 -7.27
C ASP A 67 17.47 20.98 -5.93
N ALA A 68 17.61 21.76 -4.85
CA ALA A 68 17.12 21.39 -3.53
C ALA A 68 15.58 21.22 -3.48
N ASP A 69 14.83 22.06 -4.22
CA ASP A 69 13.37 22.01 -4.27
C ASP A 69 12.89 20.85 -5.15
N LEU A 70 13.56 20.60 -6.27
CA LEU A 70 13.33 19.44 -7.13
C LEU A 70 13.65 18.12 -6.39
N ALA A 71 14.75 18.09 -5.66
CA ALA A 71 15.16 16.96 -4.83
C ALA A 71 14.20 16.75 -3.65
N ALA A 72 13.70 17.82 -3.01
CA ALA A 72 12.70 17.72 -1.95
C ALA A 72 11.37 17.16 -2.46
N PHE A 73 10.98 17.49 -3.70
CA PHE A 73 9.81 16.89 -4.33
C PHE A 73 10.03 15.40 -4.65
N SER A 74 11.22 15.04 -5.12
CA SER A 74 11.60 13.66 -5.47
C SER A 74 11.82 12.77 -4.25
N GLY A 75 12.32 13.35 -3.15
CA GLY A 75 12.65 12.70 -1.87
C GLY A 75 11.45 12.57 -0.92
N ARG A 76 10.32 13.21 -1.23
CA ARG A 76 9.04 12.72 -0.74
C ARG A 76 8.91 11.30 -1.31
N LYS A 77 9.27 10.30 -0.49
CA LYS A 77 8.56 9.02 -0.48
C LYS A 77 7.11 9.39 -0.23
N ARG A 78 6.42 9.82 -1.28
CA ARG A 78 5.00 9.68 -1.40
C ARG A 78 4.86 8.21 -1.04
N LYS A 79 4.22 7.91 0.09
CA LYS A 79 3.29 6.81 0.07
C LYS A 79 2.36 7.20 -1.07
N GLU A 80 2.79 6.87 -2.29
CA GLU A 80 1.95 6.85 -3.44
C GLU A 80 0.84 5.89 -2.93
N ALA A 81 -0.39 6.32 -2.57
CA ALA A 81 -1.18 7.23 -3.40
C ALA A 81 -0.71 6.99 -4.82
N SER A 82 -0.82 5.73 -5.25
CA SER A 82 -0.38 5.25 -6.58
C SER A 82 -0.68 6.39 -7.55
N GLY A 83 0.23 6.80 -8.45
CA GLY A 83 0.15 8.06 -9.21
C GLY A 83 -1.10 8.28 -10.10
N LEU A 84 -2.27 8.20 -9.49
CA LEU A 84 -3.61 7.82 -9.88
C LEU A 84 -4.42 8.34 -8.68
N GLY A 85 -5.07 9.51 -8.80
CA GLY A 85 -5.51 10.33 -7.64
C GLY A 85 -6.30 9.60 -6.53
N ARG A 86 -6.50 10.29 -5.40
CA ARG A 86 -7.19 9.80 -4.17
C ARG A 86 -8.34 8.80 -4.37
N ASN A 87 -9.19 9.01 -5.38
CA ASN A 87 -10.28 8.09 -5.71
C ASN A 87 -9.79 6.66 -6.01
N ILE A 88 -8.71 6.54 -6.78
CA ILE A 88 -8.12 5.29 -7.22
C ILE A 88 -7.44 4.59 -6.04
N GLU A 89 -6.78 5.34 -5.16
CA GLU A 89 -6.25 4.81 -3.90
C GLU A 89 -7.36 4.12 -3.06
N VAL A 90 -8.49 4.80 -2.85
CA VAL A 90 -9.63 4.20 -2.13
C VAL A 90 -10.13 2.95 -2.85
N PHE A 91 -10.27 3.03 -4.18
CA PHE A 91 -10.74 1.91 -4.99
C PHE A 91 -9.81 0.69 -4.89
N ASP A 92 -8.50 0.88 -5.05
CA ASP A 92 -7.49 -0.18 -5.00
C ASP A 92 -7.41 -0.82 -3.62
N ASN A 93 -7.41 0.00 -2.56
CA ASN A 93 -7.37 -0.51 -1.19
C ASN A 93 -8.63 -1.34 -0.87
N VAL A 94 -9.81 -0.83 -1.24
CA VAL A 94 -11.07 -1.47 -0.87
C VAL A 94 -11.38 -2.68 -1.75
N ARG A 95 -11.04 -2.68 -3.04
CA ARG A 95 -11.37 -3.81 -3.94
C ARG A 95 -10.65 -5.09 -3.54
N GLU A 96 -9.39 -5.01 -3.11
CA GLU A 96 -8.61 -6.19 -2.71
C GLU A 96 -9.18 -6.85 -1.46
N TRP A 97 -9.59 -6.03 -0.49
CA TRP A 97 -10.35 -6.50 0.67
C TRP A 97 -11.70 -7.10 0.24
N ALA A 98 -12.42 -6.41 -0.65
CA ALA A 98 -13.76 -6.78 -1.09
C ALA A 98 -13.80 -8.17 -1.76
N TYR A 99 -12.78 -8.51 -2.57
CA TYR A 99 -12.68 -9.83 -3.22
C TYR A 99 -12.65 -10.99 -2.23
N LYS A 100 -12.18 -10.75 -1.01
CA LYS A 100 -12.15 -11.76 0.06
C LYS A 100 -13.37 -11.66 0.97
N ALA A 101 -13.80 -10.44 1.29
CA ALA A 101 -14.86 -10.18 2.24
C ALA A 101 -16.26 -10.59 1.74
N VAL A 102 -16.53 -10.51 0.44
CA VAL A 102 -17.84 -10.81 -0.16
C VAL A 102 -18.39 -12.18 0.23
N ARG A 103 -17.51 -13.17 0.46
CA ARG A 103 -17.87 -14.52 0.87
C ARG A 103 -18.68 -14.58 2.17
N ARG A 104 -18.50 -13.60 3.07
CA ARG A 104 -19.25 -13.50 4.34
C ARG A 104 -20.69 -13.01 4.15
N PHE A 105 -21.02 -12.52 2.95
CA PHE A 105 -22.29 -11.87 2.64
C PHE A 105 -23.14 -12.67 1.66
N TRP A 106 -22.67 -13.81 1.16
CA TRP A 106 -23.48 -14.73 0.34
C TRP A 106 -24.59 -15.38 1.18
N ARG A 107 -25.72 -14.67 1.29
CA ARG A 107 -26.95 -15.12 1.94
C ARG A 107 -28.16 -14.50 1.23
N PRO A 108 -29.36 -15.06 1.38
CA PRO A 108 -30.59 -14.41 0.89
C PRO A 108 -30.67 -12.97 1.40
N ASN A 109 -30.97 -12.02 0.51
CA ASN A 109 -31.01 -10.58 0.80
C ASN A 109 -29.71 -10.01 1.41
N GLY A 110 -28.56 -10.64 1.13
CA GLY A 110 -27.26 -10.22 1.65
C GLY A 110 -26.66 -8.98 0.98
N TYR A 111 -27.24 -8.52 -0.14
CA TYR A 111 -26.68 -7.41 -0.93
C TYR A 111 -26.68 -6.08 -0.17
N ASP A 112 -27.74 -5.75 0.56
CA ASP A 112 -27.83 -4.46 1.26
C ASP A 112 -26.75 -4.36 2.35
N ALA A 113 -26.64 -5.40 3.17
CA ALA A 113 -25.57 -5.49 4.17
C ALA A 113 -24.16 -5.54 3.55
N TRP A 114 -24.03 -6.09 2.34
CA TRP A 114 -22.77 -6.05 1.58
C TRP A 114 -22.45 -4.62 1.12
N ALA A 115 -23.42 -3.91 0.56
CA ALA A 115 -23.26 -2.53 0.12
C ALA A 115 -22.89 -1.61 1.28
N ASP A 116 -23.53 -1.78 2.44
CA ASP A 116 -23.20 -1.03 3.67
C ASP A 116 -21.79 -1.34 4.16
N ALA A 117 -21.38 -2.61 4.14
CA ALA A 117 -20.02 -2.99 4.54
C ALA A 117 -18.94 -2.40 3.61
N VAL A 118 -19.20 -2.35 2.29
CA VAL A 118 -18.29 -1.72 1.33
C VAL A 118 -18.24 -0.21 1.50
N LEU A 119 -19.38 0.43 1.79
CA LEU A 119 -19.43 1.86 2.09
C LEU A 119 -18.59 2.20 3.33
N ALA A 120 -18.79 1.47 4.43
CA ALA A 120 -17.99 1.66 5.65
C ALA A 120 -16.50 1.44 5.42
N ALA A 121 -16.12 0.44 4.59
CA ALA A 121 -14.73 0.23 4.21
C ALA A 121 -14.14 1.40 3.40
N CYS A 122 -14.92 1.98 2.46
CA CYS A 122 -14.50 3.16 1.71
C CYS A 122 -14.38 4.41 2.60
N GLU A 123 -15.31 4.61 3.53
CA GLU A 123 -15.26 5.70 4.51
C GLU A 123 -14.03 5.58 5.41
N SER A 124 -13.72 4.38 5.88
CA SER A 124 -12.50 4.12 6.66
C SER A 124 -11.22 4.32 5.84
N ALA A 125 -11.25 4.03 4.54
CA ALA A 125 -10.11 4.25 3.64
C ALA A 125 -9.95 5.72 3.25
N ASN A 126 -10.98 6.56 3.45
CA ASN A 126 -10.98 8.00 3.13
C ASN A 126 -10.28 8.85 4.20
N ALA A 127 -9.17 8.36 4.76
CA ALA A 127 -8.41 9.03 5.82
C ALA A 127 -7.24 9.86 5.24
N PHE A 128 -7.52 10.69 4.24
CA PHE A 128 -6.50 11.52 3.59
C PHE A 128 -6.13 12.75 4.42
N GLY A 129 -4.84 12.94 4.67
CA GLY A 129 -4.32 14.13 5.36
C GLY A 129 -4.44 15.41 4.52
N LEU A 130 -4.30 16.57 5.16
CA LEU A 130 -4.36 17.88 4.49
C LEU A 130 -3.31 18.03 3.37
N GLU A 131 -2.11 17.49 3.60
CA GLU A 131 -1.02 17.40 2.61
C GLU A 131 -1.42 16.63 1.34
N GLN A 132 -2.42 15.76 1.43
CA GLN A 132 -2.93 14.92 0.34
C GLN A 132 -4.19 15.52 -0.32
N GLY A 133 -4.65 16.70 0.12
CA GLY A 133 -5.86 17.36 -0.37
C GLY A 133 -7.10 17.13 0.50
N GLY A 134 -6.95 16.49 1.66
CA GLY A 134 -8.05 16.17 2.57
C GLY A 134 -8.96 15.02 2.09
N PRO A 135 -9.91 14.59 2.94
CA PRO A 135 -10.84 13.50 2.62
C PRO A 135 -11.68 13.83 1.39
N LEU A 136 -12.00 12.81 0.60
CA LEU A 136 -12.90 12.92 -0.54
C LEU A 136 -14.33 13.27 -0.07
N PRO A 137 -15.11 13.99 -0.90
CA PRO A 137 -16.51 14.25 -0.62
C PRO A 137 -17.34 12.97 -0.45
N VAL A 138 -18.37 13.04 0.38
CA VAL A 138 -19.27 11.89 0.67
C VAL A 138 -19.91 11.33 -0.62
N SER A 139 -20.27 12.19 -1.57
CA SER A 139 -20.84 11.78 -2.85
C SER A 139 -19.87 10.91 -3.67
N GLU A 140 -18.59 11.26 -3.66
CA GLU A 140 -17.55 10.54 -4.38
C GLU A 140 -17.29 9.18 -3.75
N ILE A 141 -17.20 9.11 -2.41
CA ILE A 141 -17.08 7.85 -1.68
C ILE A 141 -18.27 6.94 -1.91
N LYS A 142 -19.50 7.46 -1.86
CA LYS A 142 -20.72 6.68 -2.16
C LYS A 142 -20.69 6.11 -3.58
N SER A 143 -20.22 6.89 -4.56
CA SER A 143 -20.08 6.43 -5.94
C SER A 143 -19.07 5.28 -6.07
N THR A 144 -17.88 5.45 -5.48
CA THR A 144 -16.83 4.42 -5.48
C THR A 144 -17.30 3.15 -4.78
N ALA A 145 -17.90 3.27 -3.59
CA ALA A 145 -18.45 2.14 -2.85
C ALA A 145 -19.52 1.38 -3.65
N LYS A 146 -20.45 2.11 -4.29
CA LYS A 146 -21.49 1.53 -5.14
C LYS A 146 -20.90 0.78 -6.34
N SER A 147 -19.83 1.32 -6.96
CA SER A 147 -19.15 0.68 -8.07
C SER A 147 -18.52 -0.66 -7.65
N ILE A 148 -17.75 -0.66 -6.56
CA ILE A 148 -17.12 -1.87 -6.02
C ILE A 148 -18.17 -2.90 -5.61
N ALA A 149 -19.18 -2.48 -4.84
CA ALA A 149 -20.21 -3.38 -4.32
C ALA A 149 -20.96 -4.09 -5.46
N ARG A 150 -21.40 -3.36 -6.49
CA ARG A 150 -22.12 -3.93 -7.64
C ARG A 150 -21.24 -4.86 -8.45
N TRP A 151 -20.01 -4.46 -8.77
CA TRP A 151 -19.13 -5.29 -9.59
C TRP A 151 -18.76 -6.58 -8.87
N VAL A 152 -18.36 -6.49 -7.60
CA VAL A 152 -17.97 -7.66 -6.80
C VAL A 152 -19.14 -8.62 -6.62
N TRP A 153 -20.32 -8.11 -6.28
CA TRP A 153 -21.52 -8.95 -6.10
C TRP A 153 -21.93 -9.67 -7.38
N ARG A 154 -21.84 -8.99 -8.53
CA ARG A 154 -22.22 -9.56 -9.82
C ARG A 154 -21.24 -10.62 -10.33
N ASN A 155 -19.94 -10.43 -10.09
CA ASN A 155 -18.90 -11.26 -10.70
C ASN A 155 -18.33 -12.35 -9.76
N LEU A 156 -18.29 -12.12 -8.45
CA LEU A 156 -17.77 -13.08 -7.48
C LEU A 156 -18.92 -13.82 -6.81
N THR A 157 -19.43 -14.83 -7.53
CA THR A 157 -20.52 -15.69 -7.05
C THR A 157 -19.99 -16.93 -6.34
N PRO A 158 -20.82 -17.59 -5.51
CA PRO A 158 -20.48 -18.88 -4.92
C PRO A 158 -20.05 -19.93 -5.95
N SER A 159 -20.76 -20.01 -7.09
CA SER A 159 -20.45 -20.95 -8.17
C SER A 159 -19.09 -20.67 -8.82
N ALA A 160 -18.83 -19.42 -9.21
CA ALA A 160 -17.55 -19.04 -9.81
C ALA A 160 -16.37 -19.27 -8.85
N PHE A 161 -16.60 -19.11 -7.54
CA PHE A 161 -15.60 -19.42 -6.54
C PHE A 161 -15.38 -20.94 -6.36
N ALA A 162 -16.44 -21.74 -6.36
CA ALA A 162 -16.34 -23.20 -6.34
C ALA A 162 -15.53 -23.71 -7.54
N ASP A 163 -15.88 -23.26 -8.75
CA ASP A 163 -15.15 -23.60 -9.98
C ASP A 163 -13.67 -23.19 -9.91
N TYR A 164 -13.38 -22.01 -9.35
CA TYR A 164 -12.01 -21.55 -9.13
C TYR A 164 -11.25 -22.46 -8.15
N VAL A 165 -11.90 -22.84 -7.05
CA VAL A 165 -11.30 -23.75 -6.05
C VAL A 165 -11.01 -25.10 -6.68
N ASP A 166 -11.96 -25.70 -7.38
CA ASP A 166 -11.79 -27.01 -8.03
C ASP A 166 -10.62 -27.00 -9.02
N ARG A 167 -10.47 -25.92 -9.80
CA ARG A 167 -9.37 -25.78 -10.77
C ARG A 167 -8.01 -25.50 -10.16
N THR A 168 -7.94 -24.87 -8.97
CA THR A 168 -6.67 -24.33 -8.43
C THR A 168 -6.23 -24.94 -7.11
N HIS A 169 -7.10 -25.69 -6.44
CA HIS A 169 -6.84 -26.31 -5.14
C HIS A 169 -6.75 -27.84 -5.25
N THR A 170 -6.38 -28.36 -6.43
CA THR A 170 -5.98 -29.77 -6.55
C THR A 170 -4.79 -30.05 -5.63
N SER A 171 -4.72 -31.29 -5.13
CA SER A 171 -3.66 -31.75 -4.22
C SER A 171 -2.26 -31.45 -4.78
N GLU A 172 -2.08 -31.62 -6.08
CA GLU A 172 -0.82 -31.39 -6.78
C GLU A 172 -0.41 -29.90 -6.80
N ILE A 173 -1.36 -28.99 -7.07
CA ILE A 173 -1.10 -27.54 -7.05
C ILE A 173 -0.80 -27.06 -5.63
N GLN A 174 -1.57 -27.55 -4.64
CA GLN A 174 -1.36 -27.20 -3.23
C GLN A 174 -0.05 -27.76 -2.69
N ALA A 175 0.32 -29.00 -3.05
CA ALA A 175 1.62 -29.58 -2.71
C ALA A 175 2.78 -28.76 -3.29
N ARG A 176 2.68 -28.34 -4.56
CA ARG A 176 3.71 -27.48 -5.19
C ARG A 176 3.84 -26.13 -4.50
N ARG A 177 2.72 -25.50 -4.13
CA ARG A 177 2.70 -24.23 -3.37
C ARG A 177 3.29 -24.41 -1.97
N GLY A 178 2.88 -25.45 -1.27
CA GLY A 178 3.38 -25.81 0.06
C GLY A 178 4.88 -26.10 0.06
N ALA A 179 5.39 -26.83 -0.94
CA ALA A 179 6.81 -27.09 -1.10
C ALA A 179 7.61 -25.81 -1.35
N LYS A 180 7.10 -24.90 -2.19
CA LYS A 180 7.72 -23.59 -2.43
C LYS A 180 7.73 -22.74 -1.15
N GLY A 181 6.61 -22.70 -0.42
CA GLY A 181 6.50 -22.00 0.87
C GLY A 181 7.44 -22.58 1.92
N GLY A 182 7.53 -23.91 2.01
CA GLY A 182 8.41 -24.63 2.93
C GLY A 182 9.90 -24.44 2.65
N LYS A 183 10.29 -24.20 1.40
CA LYS A 183 11.68 -23.85 1.04
C LYS A 183 12.06 -22.42 1.46
N VAL A 184 11.09 -21.52 1.49
CA VAL A 184 11.29 -20.12 1.89
C VAL A 184 11.17 -19.96 3.41
N SER A 185 10.33 -20.74 4.07
CA SER A 185 10.21 -20.72 5.51
C SER A 185 11.36 -21.50 6.17
N LYS A 186 12.18 -20.80 6.95
CA LYS A 186 13.15 -21.43 7.85
C LYS A 186 12.41 -21.98 9.07
N GLY A 187 11.75 -23.13 8.92
CA GLY A 187 11.14 -23.87 10.03
C GLY A 187 9.90 -23.18 10.62
N GLY A 188 8.72 -23.64 10.19
CA GLY A 188 7.46 -23.33 10.87
C GLY A 188 7.38 -24.04 12.23
N GLY A 189 8.04 -23.47 13.24
CA GLY A 189 7.69 -23.67 14.63
C GLY A 189 6.88 -22.46 15.11
N ARG A 190 5.84 -22.71 15.91
CA ARG A 190 5.11 -21.67 16.67
C ARG A 190 6.13 -20.67 17.27
N PRO A 191 5.92 -19.34 17.18
CA PRO A 191 6.80 -18.38 17.82
C PRO A 191 6.98 -18.79 19.28
N SER A 192 8.22 -19.07 19.70
CA SER A 192 8.47 -19.26 21.12
C SER A 192 8.12 -17.95 21.80
N ASN A 193 7.35 -18.02 22.87
CA ASN A 193 6.83 -16.86 23.62
C ASN A 193 7.94 -16.02 24.29
N SER A 194 9.21 -16.23 23.92
CA SER A 194 10.39 -15.63 24.52
C SER A 194 10.88 -14.36 23.81
N GLY A 195 10.38 -14.02 22.62
CA GLY A 195 10.69 -12.76 21.91
C GLY A 195 12.17 -12.53 21.54
N LYS A 196 13.08 -13.39 21.98
CA LYS A 196 14.52 -13.35 21.78
C LYS A 196 14.94 -14.54 20.92
N ASP A 197 15.66 -14.26 19.84
CA ASP A 197 16.07 -15.29 18.89
C ASP A 197 17.14 -16.19 19.52
N LYS A 198 17.17 -17.46 19.10
CA LYS A 198 18.05 -18.49 19.68
C LYS A 198 19.54 -18.10 19.58
N SER A 199 19.92 -17.41 18.51
CA SER A 199 21.29 -16.94 18.28
C SER A 199 21.79 -16.01 19.40
N ASP A 200 20.87 -15.30 20.06
CA ASP A 200 21.22 -14.22 20.97
C ASP A 200 21.40 -14.72 22.41
N LEU A 201 20.78 -15.85 22.75
CA LEU A 201 20.73 -16.38 24.11
C LEU A 201 21.83 -17.42 24.41
N LEU A 202 22.28 -18.18 23.42
CA LEU A 202 23.24 -19.28 23.64
C LEU A 202 24.60 -18.79 24.18
N PRO A 203 25.23 -17.73 23.62
CA PRO A 203 26.51 -17.24 24.15
C PRO A 203 26.40 -16.78 25.60
N GLU A 204 25.28 -16.16 25.95
CA GLU A 204 25.06 -15.64 27.30
C GLU A 204 24.79 -16.75 28.33
N VAL A 205 24.03 -17.78 27.95
CA VAL A 205 23.85 -18.99 28.76
C VAL A 205 25.20 -19.66 29.06
N LEU A 206 26.08 -19.79 28.07
CA LEU A 206 27.41 -20.39 28.26
C LEU A 206 28.30 -19.51 29.15
N ARG A 207 28.28 -18.19 28.95
CA ARG A 207 29.02 -17.22 29.77
C ARG A 207 28.64 -17.31 31.25
N LEU A 208 27.33 -17.26 31.55
CA LEU A 208 26.83 -17.35 32.92
C LEU A 208 27.10 -18.73 33.53
N LYS A 209 27.01 -19.79 32.72
CA LYS A 209 27.34 -21.14 33.19
C LYS A 209 28.82 -21.29 33.56
N ALA A 210 29.72 -20.70 32.76
CA ALA A 210 31.16 -20.68 33.04
C ALA A 210 31.50 -19.86 34.31
N GLN A 211 30.68 -18.87 34.65
CA GLN A 211 30.78 -18.09 35.89
C GLN A 211 30.25 -18.83 37.13
N GLY A 212 29.74 -20.06 36.98
CA GLY A 212 29.29 -20.90 38.08
C GLY A 212 27.83 -20.71 38.48
N TYR A 213 27.04 -19.92 37.75
CA TYR A 213 25.62 -19.75 38.03
C TYR A 213 24.83 -21.06 37.84
N THR A 214 23.80 -21.25 38.67
CA THR A 214 22.92 -22.41 38.54
C THR A 214 21.98 -22.25 37.34
N ASN A 215 21.44 -23.35 36.81
CA ASN A 215 20.50 -23.26 35.67
C ASN A 215 19.21 -22.50 36.02
N ARG A 216 18.88 -22.39 37.32
CA ARG A 216 17.73 -21.64 37.81
C ARG A 216 18.01 -20.14 37.77
N ASP A 217 19.16 -19.71 38.26
CA ASP A 217 19.55 -18.30 38.26
C ASP A 217 19.69 -17.77 36.82
N ILE A 218 20.29 -18.56 35.92
CA ILE A 218 20.41 -18.23 34.49
C ILE A 218 19.03 -18.07 33.83
N ALA A 219 18.07 -18.91 34.20
CA ALA A 219 16.71 -18.86 33.69
C ALA A 219 15.97 -17.61 34.15
N ASP A 220 16.12 -17.25 35.43
CA ASP A 220 15.52 -16.05 36.01
C ASP A 220 16.13 -14.77 35.39
N ASP A 221 17.45 -14.72 35.19
CA ASP A 221 18.14 -13.58 34.57
C ASP A 221 17.76 -13.39 33.10
N LEU A 222 17.68 -14.48 32.34
CA LEU A 222 17.37 -14.42 30.91
C LEU A 222 15.87 -14.38 30.61
N GLN A 223 15.03 -14.51 31.63
CA GLN A 223 13.57 -14.60 31.54
C GLN A 223 13.13 -15.76 30.61
N ILE A 224 13.79 -16.91 30.77
CA ILE A 224 13.51 -18.16 30.05
C ILE A 224 13.27 -19.28 31.05
N SER A 225 12.73 -20.42 30.61
CA SER A 225 12.51 -21.53 31.53
C SER A 225 13.83 -22.28 31.86
N PRO A 226 14.00 -22.85 33.07
CA PRO A 226 15.17 -23.68 33.42
C PRO A 226 15.36 -24.89 32.52
N SER A 227 14.27 -25.42 31.95
CA SER A 227 14.33 -26.50 30.95
C SER A 227 14.89 -26.00 29.61
N THR A 228 14.61 -24.75 29.21
CA THR A 228 15.23 -24.11 28.04
C THR A 228 16.75 -23.97 28.20
N VAL A 229 17.23 -23.54 29.38
CA VAL A 229 18.68 -23.46 29.70
C VAL A 229 19.35 -24.83 29.55
N SER A 230 18.71 -25.87 30.09
CA SER A 230 19.23 -27.25 30.03
C SER A 230 19.27 -27.79 28.59
N VAL A 231 18.32 -27.41 27.73
CA VAL A 231 18.31 -27.78 26.31
C VAL A 231 19.43 -27.08 25.54
N TYR A 232 19.76 -25.83 25.89
CA TYR A 232 20.88 -25.12 25.27
C TYR A 232 22.22 -25.77 25.60
N LEU A 233 22.47 -26.07 26.88
CA LEU A 233 23.71 -26.72 27.33
C LEU A 233 23.87 -28.14 26.78
N LYS A 234 22.78 -28.91 26.64
CA LYS A 234 22.83 -30.27 26.08
C LYS A 234 23.16 -30.33 24.59
N ARG A 235 22.89 -29.26 23.84
CA ARG A 235 23.11 -29.21 22.39
C ARG A 235 24.47 -28.63 22.00
N ASP A 236 25.19 -28.04 22.95
CA ASP A 236 26.54 -27.50 22.78
C ASP A 236 27.62 -28.57 23.01
N HIS A 237 27.30 -29.62 23.77
CA HIS A 237 28.11 -30.82 23.83
C HIS A 237 27.74 -31.78 22.68
N PRO A 238 28.68 -32.15 21.80
CA PRO A 238 28.42 -33.13 20.74
C PRO A 238 28.09 -34.52 21.30
#